data_AF-A0A7C4YAE0-F1
#
_entry.id   AF-A0A7C4YAE0-F1
#
_cell.length_a   1.000
_cell.length_b   1.000
_cell.length_c   1.000
_cell.angle_alpha   90.00
_cell.angle_beta   90.00
_cell.angle_gamma   90.00
#
_symmetry.space_group_name_H-M   'P 1'
#
loop_
_entity.id
_entity.type
_entity.pdbx_description
1 polymer ?
#
loop_
_entity_poly.entity_id
_entity_poly.type
_entity_poly.pdbx_seq_one_letter_code
_entity_poly.pdbx_strand_id
1 'polypeptide(L)'
;IEHKMPYMVISKSGGARMMESAFSLMQLAKTSGKLSQLSDAGLAYISLLTDPTFGGISASFGMLGDMNIAEPGALIGFAGPRVIKETIKKDLPEGFQRSEFLLEHGFLDFIVPRKELKEKLAKVIGLLKN
;
A
#
# COMPACT_ATOMS: atom_id res chain seq x y z
N ILE A 1 -1.87 -6.33 -18.18
CA ILE A 1 -2.36 -7.67 -18.60
C ILE A 1 -2.03 -7.94 -20.05
N GLU A 2 -2.50 -7.12 -21.01
CA GLU A 2 -2.24 -7.32 -22.46
C GLU A 2 -0.75 -7.55 -22.79
N HIS A 3 0.13 -6.72 -22.23
CA HIS A 3 1.59 -6.85 -22.43
C HIS A 3 2.28 -7.91 -21.55
N LYS A 4 1.53 -8.64 -20.72
CA LYS A 4 2.06 -9.65 -19.77
C LYS A 4 3.23 -9.15 -18.92
N MET A 5 3.11 -7.93 -18.40
CA MET A 5 4.14 -7.31 -17.56
C MET A 5 3.72 -7.25 -16.09
N PRO A 6 4.68 -7.36 -15.15
CA PRO A 6 4.47 -6.99 -13.75
C PRO A 6 3.97 -5.55 -13.64
N TYR A 7 3.20 -5.27 -12.59
CA TYR A 7 2.63 -3.97 -12.31
C TYR A 7 3.11 -3.47 -10.95
N MET A 8 3.40 -2.17 -10.86
CA MET A 8 3.80 -1.54 -9.60
C MET A 8 3.02 -0.24 -9.42
N VAL A 9 2.54 0.01 -8.22
CA VAL A 9 1.88 1.27 -7.84
C VAL A 9 2.65 1.92 -6.70
N ILE A 10 2.90 3.22 -6.85
CA ILE A 10 3.45 4.06 -5.78
C ILE A 10 2.27 4.81 -5.16
N SER A 11 1.93 4.45 -3.93
CA SER A 11 0.79 5.02 -3.21
C SER A 11 1.24 6.22 -2.39
N LYS A 12 0.53 7.34 -2.58
CA LYS A 12 0.58 8.53 -1.72
C LYS A 12 -0.80 9.18 -1.71
N SER A 13 -1.51 9.07 -0.60
CA SER A 13 -2.84 9.65 -0.45
C SER A 13 -3.22 9.87 1.03
N GLY A 14 -3.92 10.97 1.29
CA GLY A 14 -4.57 11.22 2.59
C GLY A 14 -5.96 10.58 2.73
N GLY A 15 -6.51 9.95 1.68
CA GLY A 15 -7.83 9.31 1.71
C GLY A 15 -8.61 9.43 0.40
N ALA A 16 -9.93 9.19 0.48
CA ALA A 16 -10.82 9.32 -0.67
C ALA A 16 -11.16 10.78 -0.95
N ARG A 17 -11.39 11.12 -2.23
CA ARG A 17 -11.78 12.47 -2.64
C ARG A 17 -13.27 12.68 -2.39
N MET A 18 -13.60 13.30 -1.26
CA MET A 18 -14.99 13.47 -0.81
C MET A 18 -15.90 14.20 -1.80
N MET A 19 -15.34 15.09 -2.63
CA MET A 19 -16.07 15.85 -3.65
C MET A 19 -16.75 14.94 -4.69
N GLU A 20 -16.23 13.73 -4.90
CA GLU A 20 -16.82 12.74 -5.80
C GLU A 20 -17.68 11.71 -5.05
N SER A 21 -17.74 11.79 -3.72
CA SER A 21 -18.62 10.97 -2.86
C SER A 21 -18.57 9.47 -3.19
N ALA A 22 -19.72 8.86 -3.50
CA ALA A 22 -19.82 7.43 -3.82
C ALA A 22 -18.94 7.02 -5.01
N PHE A 23 -18.69 7.91 -5.98
CA PHE A 23 -17.79 7.59 -7.10
C PHE A 23 -16.36 7.35 -6.62
N SER A 24 -15.87 8.15 -5.68
CA SER A 24 -14.56 7.92 -5.06
C SER A 24 -14.51 6.58 -4.31
N LEU A 25 -15.57 6.24 -3.57
CA LEU A 25 -15.66 4.94 -2.90
C LEU A 25 -15.63 3.77 -3.90
N MET A 26 -16.37 3.87 -5.00
CA MET A 26 -16.43 2.81 -6.01
C MET A 26 -15.09 2.58 -6.73
N GLN A 27 -14.15 3.53 -6.68
CA GLN A 27 -12.81 3.31 -7.24
C GLN A 27 -12.05 2.20 -6.51
N LEU A 28 -12.29 2.01 -5.21
CA LEU A 28 -11.66 0.96 -4.41
C LEU A 28 -12.06 -0.42 -4.95
N ALA A 29 -13.37 -0.64 -5.14
CA ALA A 29 -13.89 -1.89 -5.71
C ALA A 29 -13.42 -2.09 -7.16
N LYS A 30 -13.46 -1.04 -7.97
CA LYS A 30 -13.04 -1.08 -9.38
C LYS A 30 -11.57 -1.50 -9.54
N THR A 31 -10.68 -0.87 -8.79
CA THR A 31 -9.24 -1.14 -8.86
C THR A 31 -8.90 -2.52 -8.29
N SER A 32 -9.49 -2.90 -7.16
CA SER A 32 -9.31 -4.23 -6.57
C SER A 32 -9.80 -5.35 -7.50
N GLY A 33 -10.93 -5.16 -8.18
CA GLY A 33 -11.42 -6.11 -9.19
C GLY A 33 -10.47 -6.26 -10.38
N LYS A 34 -9.78 -5.19 -10.78
CA LYS A 34 -8.73 -5.28 -11.82
C LYS A 34 -7.44 -5.94 -11.34
N LEU A 35 -7.09 -5.79 -10.06
CA LEU A 35 -5.97 -6.52 -9.48
C LEU A 35 -6.24 -8.03 -9.39
N SER A 36 -7.48 -8.44 -9.13
CA SER A 36 -7.85 -9.87 -9.22
C SER A 36 -7.56 -10.43 -10.61
N GLN A 37 -7.92 -9.70 -11.67
CA GLN A 37 -7.62 -10.12 -13.05
C GLN A 37 -6.12 -10.16 -13.35
N LEU A 38 -5.33 -9.32 -12.68
CA LEU A 38 -3.87 -9.34 -12.79
C LEU A 38 -3.28 -10.60 -12.12
N SER A 39 -3.82 -10.97 -10.95
CA SER A 39 -3.48 -12.19 -10.23
C SER A 39 -3.87 -13.45 -11.00
N ASP A 40 -5.08 -13.50 -11.58
CA ASP A 40 -5.54 -14.60 -12.44
C ASP A 40 -4.63 -14.80 -13.66
N ALA A 41 -4.01 -13.72 -14.16
CA ALA A 41 -3.06 -13.76 -15.26
C ALA A 41 -1.63 -14.17 -14.82
N GLY A 42 -1.41 -14.45 -13.53
CA GLY A 42 -0.10 -14.80 -12.97
C GLY A 42 0.92 -13.67 -13.04
N LEU A 43 0.47 -12.41 -13.06
CA LEU A 43 1.35 -11.24 -13.18
C LEU A 43 1.56 -10.60 -11.81
N ALA A 44 2.83 -10.45 -11.42
CA ALA A 44 3.19 -9.88 -10.13
C ALA A 44 2.74 -8.40 -9.99
N TYR A 45 2.19 -8.09 -8.82
CA TYR A 45 1.81 -6.77 -8.38
C TYR A 45 2.61 -6.34 -7.14
N ILE A 46 3.30 -5.21 -7.26
CA ILE A 46 4.07 -4.62 -6.15
C ILE A 46 3.39 -3.32 -5.72
N SER A 47 3.01 -3.22 -4.45
CA SER A 47 2.51 -2.00 -3.84
C SER A 47 3.62 -1.32 -3.05
N LEU A 48 4.04 -0.12 -3.49
CA LEU A 48 4.97 0.73 -2.74
C LEU A 48 4.20 1.81 -1.99
N LEU A 49 4.19 1.72 -0.67
CA LEU A 49 3.52 2.66 0.21
C LEU A 49 4.48 3.75 0.66
N THR A 50 4.11 5.00 0.35
CA THR A 50 4.91 6.17 0.70
C THR A 50 4.13 7.08 1.64
N ASP A 51 4.84 8.02 2.28
CA ASP A 51 4.25 8.93 3.26
C ASP A 51 3.44 10.07 2.59
N PRO A 52 2.15 10.25 2.88
CA PRO A 52 1.26 9.37 3.66
C PRO A 52 0.43 8.43 2.75
N THR A 53 0.02 7.26 3.25
CA THR A 53 -0.95 6.38 2.56
C THR A 53 -2.08 5.97 3.49
N PHE A 54 -3.24 6.62 3.34
CA PHE A 54 -4.39 6.44 4.22
C PHE A 54 -5.70 6.07 3.54
N GLY A 55 -6.64 5.62 4.38
CA GLY A 55 -8.05 5.50 4.03
C GLY A 55 -8.27 4.46 2.94
N GLY A 56 -9.08 4.84 1.95
CA GLY A 56 -9.48 3.94 0.88
C GLY A 56 -8.33 3.29 0.11
N ILE A 57 -7.18 3.96 0.00
CA ILE A 57 -6.00 3.38 -0.69
C ILE A 57 -5.41 2.23 0.11
N SER A 58 -5.18 2.44 1.42
CA SER A 58 -4.71 1.37 2.32
C SER A 58 -5.72 0.22 2.42
N ALA A 59 -7.02 0.48 2.30
CA ALA A 59 -8.08 -0.52 2.33
C ALA A 59 -8.44 -1.10 0.95
N SER A 60 -7.63 -0.85 -0.08
CA SER A 60 -7.82 -1.41 -1.42
C SER A 60 -6.47 -1.78 -2.03
N PHE A 61 -6.18 -1.32 -3.25
CA PHE A 61 -4.98 -1.70 -3.99
C PHE A 61 -3.67 -1.46 -3.23
N GLY A 62 -3.62 -0.50 -2.30
CA GLY A 62 -2.42 -0.22 -1.51
C GLY A 62 -1.95 -1.40 -0.64
N MET A 63 -2.83 -2.32 -0.24
CA MET A 63 -2.48 -3.49 0.59
C MET A 63 -2.72 -4.84 -0.10
N LEU A 64 -3.09 -4.83 -1.39
CA LEU A 64 -3.37 -6.04 -2.18
C LEU A 64 -2.17 -6.44 -3.06
N GLY A 65 -0.97 -5.95 -2.76
CA GLY A 65 0.25 -6.36 -3.45
C GLY A 65 0.55 -7.84 -3.19
N ASP A 66 1.11 -8.52 -4.20
CA ASP A 66 1.88 -9.75 -3.95
C ASP A 66 3.10 -9.44 -3.07
N MET A 67 3.58 -8.19 -3.16
CA MET A 67 4.47 -7.58 -2.18
C MET A 67 4.02 -6.17 -1.82
N ASN A 68 3.86 -5.92 -0.52
CA ASN A 68 3.64 -4.63 0.09
C ASN A 68 4.96 -4.12 0.68
N ILE A 69 5.53 -3.09 0.07
CA ILE A 69 6.81 -2.51 0.49
C ILE A 69 6.60 -1.05 0.88
N ALA A 70 7.43 -0.53 1.78
CA ALA A 70 7.34 0.85 2.19
C ALA A 70 8.70 1.54 2.28
N GLU A 71 8.68 2.86 2.37
CA GLU A 71 9.86 3.65 2.71
C GLU A 71 10.00 3.81 4.23
N PRO A 72 11.23 4.05 4.75
CA PRO A 72 11.44 4.27 6.18
C PRO A 72 10.59 5.41 6.74
N GLY A 73 9.97 5.19 7.91
CA GLY A 73 9.14 6.16 8.60
C GLY A 73 7.82 6.53 7.90
N ALA A 74 7.44 5.85 6.82
CA ALA A 74 6.22 6.18 6.08
C ALA A 74 4.97 5.99 6.95
N LEU A 75 4.05 6.96 6.92
CA LEU A 75 2.82 6.89 7.70
C LEU A 75 1.69 6.24 6.89
N ILE A 76 1.25 5.06 7.33
CA ILE A 76 0.35 4.18 6.58
C ILE A 76 -0.76 3.66 7.50
N GLY A 77 -2.02 3.73 7.06
CA GLY A 77 -3.10 3.05 7.76
C GLY A 77 -4.50 3.43 7.31
N PHE A 78 -5.51 2.72 7.81
CA PHE A 78 -6.88 2.97 7.37
C PHE A 78 -7.44 4.29 7.90
N ALA A 79 -7.50 4.45 9.22
CA ALA A 79 -7.95 5.67 9.87
C ALA A 79 -6.74 6.51 10.31
N GLY A 80 -6.86 7.84 10.27
CA GLY A 80 -5.81 8.73 10.76
C GLY A 80 -5.60 8.58 12.28
N PRO A 81 -4.37 8.78 12.79
CA PRO A 81 -4.04 8.58 14.20
C PRO A 81 -4.87 9.48 15.12
N ARG A 82 -5.22 10.69 14.66
CA ARG A 82 -6.10 11.61 15.39
C ARG A 82 -7.49 11.00 15.66
N VAL A 83 -8.13 10.45 14.63
CA VAL A 83 -9.47 9.85 14.75
C VAL A 83 -9.44 8.64 15.68
N ILE A 84 -8.39 7.82 15.59
CA ILE A 84 -8.21 6.66 16.46
C ILE A 84 -8.07 7.12 17.91
N LYS A 85 -7.17 8.08 18.19
CA LYS A 85 -6.95 8.63 19.54
C LYS A 85 -8.22 9.23 20.15
N GLU A 86 -9.00 9.98 19.37
CA GLU A 86 -10.29 10.54 19.79
C GLU A 86 -11.32 9.43 20.12
N THR A 87 -11.28 8.32 19.40
CA THR A 87 -12.21 7.18 19.59
C THR A 87 -11.86 6.34 20.81
N ILE A 88 -10.59 5.95 20.96
CA ILE A 88 -10.15 5.05 22.05
C ILE A 88 -9.85 5.79 23.36
N LYS A 89 -9.72 7.13 23.30
CA LYS A 89 -9.39 8.01 24.44
C LYS A 89 -8.11 7.58 25.19
N LYS A 90 -7.13 7.06 24.47
CA LYS A 90 -5.81 6.63 24.96
C LYS A 90 -4.73 7.11 24.01
N ASP A 91 -3.52 7.27 24.54
CA ASP A 91 -2.36 7.53 23.71
C ASP A 91 -2.04 6.32 22.82
N LEU A 92 -1.55 6.64 21.62
CA LEU A 92 -1.13 5.63 20.66
C LEU A 92 0.30 5.23 20.97
N PRO A 93 0.68 3.96 20.73
CA PRO A 93 2.05 3.51 20.86
C PRO A 93 3.03 4.38 20.07
N GLU A 94 4.29 4.43 20.52
CA GLU A 94 5.35 5.05 19.73
C GLU A 94 5.49 4.33 18.39
N GLY A 95 5.70 5.09 17.32
CA GLY A 95 5.80 4.54 15.97
C GLY A 95 4.48 4.00 15.40
N PHE A 96 3.34 4.18 16.07
CA PHE A 96 2.04 3.72 15.54
C PHE A 96 1.82 4.21 14.10
N GLN A 97 1.42 3.28 13.23
CA GLN A 97 1.23 3.50 11.79
C GLN A 97 2.49 3.85 10.97
N ARG A 98 3.68 3.80 11.56
CA ARG A 98 4.94 3.91 10.81
C ARG A 98 5.23 2.60 10.08
N SER A 99 5.98 2.66 8.99
CA SER A 99 6.33 1.47 8.23
C SER A 99 7.05 0.43 9.08
N GLU A 100 7.87 0.83 10.04
CA GLU A 100 8.52 -0.07 11.00
C GLU A 100 7.49 -0.83 11.85
N PHE A 101 6.50 -0.12 12.38
CA PHE A 101 5.39 -0.72 13.13
C PHE A 101 4.57 -1.67 12.24
N LEU A 102 4.27 -1.30 11.00
CA LEU A 102 3.52 -2.15 10.07
C LEU A 102 4.30 -3.42 9.69
N LEU A 103 5.62 -3.31 9.51
CA LEU A 103 6.49 -4.45 9.22
C LEU A 103 6.49 -5.45 10.39
N GLU A 104 6.61 -4.98 11.63
CA GLU A 104 6.54 -5.82 12.82
C GLU A 104 5.20 -6.54 12.98
N HIS A 105 4.11 -5.95 12.49
CA HIS A 105 2.76 -6.52 12.53
C HIS A 105 2.39 -7.33 11.27
N GLY A 106 3.33 -7.53 10.34
CA GLY A 106 3.13 -8.39 9.16
C GLY A 106 2.33 -7.76 8.01
N PHE A 107 2.17 -6.43 8.00
CA PHE A 107 1.49 -5.73 6.89
C PHE A 107 2.41 -5.39 5.72
N LEU A 108 3.73 -5.41 5.93
CA LEU A 108 4.74 -5.13 4.92
C LEU A 108 5.71 -6.30 4.81
N ASP A 109 6.22 -6.55 3.60
CA ASP A 109 7.25 -7.55 3.35
C ASP A 109 8.64 -7.02 3.69
N PHE A 110 8.92 -5.76 3.34
CA PHE A 110 10.15 -5.07 3.73
C PHE A 110 10.05 -3.55 3.58
N ILE A 111 10.96 -2.87 4.27
CA ILE A 111 11.18 -1.43 4.16
C ILE A 111 12.45 -1.21 3.35
N VAL A 112 12.42 -0.25 2.43
CA VAL A 112 13.55 0.04 1.54
C VAL A 112 13.81 1.54 1.42
N PRO A 113 15.04 2.02 1.72
CA PRO A 113 15.42 3.39 1.47
C PRO A 113 15.34 3.74 -0.03
N ARG A 114 14.85 4.94 -0.36
CA ARG A 114 14.63 5.36 -1.76
C ARG A 114 15.85 5.21 -2.67
N LYS A 115 17.06 5.42 -2.13
CA LYS A 115 18.32 5.28 -2.90
C LYS A 115 18.61 3.83 -3.32
N GLU A 116 18.13 2.87 -2.56
CA GLU A 116 18.34 1.42 -2.78
C GLU A 116 17.16 0.77 -3.50
N LEU A 117 16.03 1.47 -3.62
CA LEU A 117 14.78 0.98 -4.18
C LEU A 117 14.96 0.34 -5.57
N LYS A 118 15.70 1.00 -6.46
CA LYS A 118 15.94 0.50 -7.83
C LYS A 118 16.64 -0.86 -7.81
N GLU A 119 17.69 -0.99 -7.01
CA GLU A 119 18.47 -2.22 -6.93
C GLU A 119 17.66 -3.35 -6.29
N LYS A 120 16.93 -3.04 -5.20
CA LYS A 120 16.09 -4.00 -4.49
C LYS A 120 14.96 -4.51 -5.39
N LEU A 121 14.24 -3.61 -6.08
CA LEU A 121 13.17 -3.97 -7.00
C LEU A 121 13.68 -4.79 -8.19
N ALA A 122 14.85 -4.45 -8.74
CA ALA A 122 15.45 -5.24 -9.82
C ALA A 122 15.70 -6.68 -9.40
N LYS A 123 16.24 -6.89 -8.19
CA LYS A 123 16.46 -8.24 -7.61
C LYS A 123 15.13 -8.98 -7.43
N VAL A 124 14.16 -8.33 -6.79
CA VAL A 124 12.84 -8.92 -6.51
C VAL A 124 12.10 -9.32 -7.80
N ILE A 125 12.04 -8.42 -8.78
CA ILE A 125 11.41 -8.70 -10.07
C ILE A 125 12.17 -9.82 -10.80
N GLY A 126 13.50 -9.88 -10.67
CA GLY A 126 14.31 -10.98 -11.20
C GLY A 126 13.95 -12.33 -10.59
N LEU A 127 13.68 -12.39 -9.27
CA LEU A 127 13.26 -13.61 -8.58
C LEU A 127 11.83 -14.05 -8.92
N LEU A 128 10.96 -13.11 -9.26
CA LEU A 128 9.58 -13.39 -9.68
C LEU A 128 9.46 -13.80 -11.15
N LYS A 129 10.47 -13.48 -11.97
CA LYS A 129 10.55 -13.93 -13.36
C LYS A 129 11.08 -15.35 -13.39
N ASN A 130 10.18 -16.32 -13.53
CA ASN A 130 10.52 -17.65 -14.03
C ASN A 130 10.84 -17.60 -15.52
#